data_AF-A0A358AS62-F1
#
_entry.id   AF-A0A358AS62-F1
#
_cell.length_a   1.000
_cell.length_b   1.000
_cell.length_c   1.000
_cell.angle_alpha   90.00
_cell.angle_beta   90.00
_cell.angle_gamma   90.00
#
_symmetry.space_group_name_H-M   'P 1'
#
loop_
_entity.id
_entity.type
_entity.pdbx_description
1 polymer ?
#
loop_
_entity_poly.entity_id
_entity_poly.type
_entity_poly.pdbx_seq_one_letter_code
_entity_poly.pdbx_strand_id
1 'polypeptide(L)' 'NGWHFSVDDKEAWQSFPLDEVAEHSGKREGNDTTVAIEIADKVTAGAYWKNAVDNAAWLAAWIL' A
#
# COMPACT_ATOMS: atom_id res chain seq x y z
N ASN A 1 -3.84 -14.39 -2.13
CA ASN A 1 -3.79 -13.18 -1.28
C ASN A 1 -2.42 -12.54 -1.27
N GLY A 2 -2.35 -11.22 -1.48
CA GLY A 2 -1.14 -10.41 -1.49
C GLY A 2 -1.45 -8.93 -1.79
N TRP A 3 -0.44 -8.07 -1.78
CA TRP A 3 -0.52 -6.64 -2.08
C TRP A 3 0.73 -6.16 -2.82
N HIS A 4 0.66 -5.04 -3.52
CA HIS A 4 1.77 -4.50 -4.31
C HIS A 4 2.84 -3.84 -3.43
N PHE A 5 2.42 -3.04 -2.45
CA PHE A 5 3.34 -2.34 -1.56
C PHE A 5 2.96 -2.47 -0.10
N SER A 6 3.98 -2.56 0.76
CA SER A 6 3.87 -2.20 2.17
C SER A 6 4.61 -0.88 2.39
N VAL A 7 4.05 0.00 3.21
CA VAL A 7 4.65 1.30 3.53
C VAL A 7 4.59 1.59 5.02
N ASP A 8 5.67 2.12 5.59
CA ASP A 8 5.73 2.59 6.96
C ASP A 8 6.23 4.04 7.05
N ASP A 9 6.64 4.49 8.24
CA ASP A 9 7.12 5.84 8.46
C ASP A 9 8.49 6.15 7.82
N LYS A 10 9.17 5.16 7.24
CA LYS A 10 10.54 5.25 6.73
C LYS A 10 10.68 4.84 5.27
N GLU A 11 10.01 3.78 4.86
CA GLU A 11 10.19 3.21 3.52
C GLU A 11 8.91 2.59 2.94
N ALA A 12 8.97 2.32 1.64
CA ALA A 12 7.99 1.53 0.93
C ALA A 12 8.70 0.32 0.30
N TRP A 13 8.15 -0.87 0.52
CA TRP A 13 8.64 -2.12 -0.04
C TRP A 13 7.67 -2.65 -1.09
N GLN A 14 8.17 -2.95 -2.29
CA GLN A 14 7.37 -3.55 -3.36
C GLN A 14 7.39 -5.08 -3.25
N SER A 15 6.23 -5.66 -2.98
CA SER A 15 6.04 -7.12 -2.88
C SER A 15 5.63 -7.74 -4.22
N PHE A 16 4.82 -7.04 -5.02
CA PHE A 16 4.36 -7.50 -6.34
C PHE A 16 4.61 -6.44 -7.42
N PRO A 17 4.94 -6.83 -8.66
CA PRO A 17 4.96 -5.94 -9.81
C PRO A 17 3.60 -5.26 -10.05
N LEU A 18 3.61 -4.02 -10.53
CA LEU A 18 2.39 -3.22 -10.77
C LEU A 18 1.46 -3.82 -11.84
N ASP A 19 2.01 -4.63 -12.75
CA ASP A 19 1.32 -5.31 -13.83
C ASP A 19 0.87 -6.74 -13.47
N GLU A 20 1.08 -7.16 -12.23
CA GLU A 20 0.59 -8.42 -11.70
C GLU A 20 -0.61 -8.22 -10.77
N VAL A 21 -1.54 -9.18 -10.79
CA VAL A 21 -2.72 -9.18 -9.91
C VAL A 21 -2.31 -9.57 -8.49
N ALA A 22 -2.71 -8.74 -7.52
CA ALA A 22 -2.64 -9.07 -6.10
C ALA A 22 -4.05 -9.26 -5.54
N GLU A 23 -4.29 -10.32 -4.76
CA GLU A 23 -5.60 -10.55 -4.15
C GLU A 23 -5.71 -9.84 -2.79
N HIS A 24 -6.24 -8.61 -2.78
CA HIS A 24 -6.29 -7.73 -1.59
C HIS A 24 -7.68 -7.18 -1.26
N SER A 25 -8.60 -7.06 -2.23
CA SER A 25 -9.87 -6.34 -2.08
C SER A 25 -11.08 -7.22 -1.74
N GLY A 26 -10.88 -8.55 -1.68
CA GLY A 26 -11.95 -9.53 -1.46
C GLY A 26 -12.91 -9.72 -2.64
N LYS A 27 -12.73 -8.97 -3.74
CA LYS A 27 -13.49 -9.11 -5.00
C LYS A 27 -12.55 -9.01 -6.20
N ARG A 28 -12.91 -9.70 -7.29
CA ARG A 28 -12.12 -9.68 -8.51
C ARG A 28 -11.93 -8.27 -9.09
N GLU A 29 -13.00 -7.47 -9.07
CA GLU A 29 -12.96 -6.10 -9.61
C GLU A 29 -11.82 -5.27 -8.99
N GLY A 30 -11.69 -5.24 -7.66
CA GLY A 30 -10.61 -4.48 -7.03
C GLY A 30 -9.23 -5.10 -7.26
N ASN A 31 -9.12 -6.44 -7.21
CA ASN A 31 -7.84 -7.12 -7.41
C ASN A 31 -7.27 -6.92 -8.82
N ASP A 32 -8.14 -6.94 -9.84
CA ASP A 32 -7.73 -6.92 -11.25
C ASP A 32 -7.60 -5.49 -11.80
N THR A 33 -8.13 -4.48 -11.10
CA THR A 33 -8.16 -3.09 -11.61
C THR A 33 -7.45 -2.07 -10.73
N THR A 34 -6.92 -2.47 -9.57
CA THR A 34 -6.27 -1.54 -8.65
C THR A 34 -4.93 -2.05 -8.14
N VAL A 35 -4.13 -1.10 -7.64
CA VAL A 35 -2.86 -1.36 -6.95
C VAL A 35 -3.12 -1.30 -5.45
N ALA A 36 -2.59 -2.27 -4.71
CA ALA A 36 -2.72 -2.37 -3.27
C ALA A 36 -1.52 -1.76 -2.54
N ILE A 37 -1.77 -0.77 -1.69
CA ILE A 37 -0.78 -0.21 -0.76
C ILE A 37 -1.29 -0.48 0.65
N GLU A 38 -0.56 -1.30 1.40
CA GLU A 38 -0.83 -1.57 2.81
C GLU A 38 0.05 -0.67 3.67
N ILE A 39 -0.57 0.12 4.55
CA ILE A 39 0.18 0.81 5.61
C ILE A 39 0.57 -0.25 6.64
N ALA A 40 1.85 -0.58 6.68
CA ALA A 40 2.41 -1.45 7.71
C ALA A 40 2.40 -0.66 9.01
N ASP A 41 1.63 -1.12 10.00
CA ASP A 41 1.50 -0.42 11.27
C ASP A 41 1.87 -1.27 12.49
N LYS A 42 2.29 -0.57 13.53
CA LYS A 42 2.31 -1.07 14.92
C LYS A 42 1.32 -0.33 15.81
N VAL A 43 0.96 0.90 15.43
CA VAL A 43 0.07 1.82 16.13
C VAL A 43 -0.59 2.76 15.12
N THR A 44 -1.86 3.07 15.32
CA THR A 44 -2.66 3.95 14.45
C THR A 44 -2.82 5.36 15.04
N ALA A 45 -1.76 5.87 15.67
CA ALA A 45 -1.73 7.21 16.27
C ALA A 45 -0.32 7.82 16.30
N GLY A 46 -0.25 9.14 16.48
CA GLY A 46 1.00 9.86 16.66
C GLY A 46 1.82 10.06 15.38
N ALA A 47 3.09 10.46 15.56
CA ALA A 47 3.96 10.84 14.46
C ALA A 47 4.22 9.68 13.47
N TYR A 48 4.38 8.45 13.99
CA TYR A 48 4.55 7.25 13.15
C TYR A 48 3.37 7.11 12.17
N TRP A 49 2.14 7.08 12.68
CA TRP A 49 0.95 6.91 11.85
C TRP A 49 0.80 8.04 10.84
N LYS A 50 1.01 9.29 11.26
CA LYS A 50 0.95 10.43 10.34
C LYS A 50 1.96 10.28 9.19
N ASN A 51 3.22 9.97 9.51
CA ASN A 51 4.27 9.83 8.51
C ASN A 51 4.01 8.64 7.57
N ALA A 52 3.54 7.51 8.10
CA ALA A 52 3.20 6.34 7.29
C ALA A 52 2.03 6.62 6.32
N VAL A 53 0.99 7.34 6.78
CA VAL A 53 -0.11 7.80 5.92
C VAL A 53 0.38 8.79 4.86
N ASP A 54 1.22 9.75 5.24
CA ASP A 54 1.80 10.71 4.29
C ASP A 54 2.63 9.97 3.22
N ASN A 55 3.49 9.03 3.63
CA ASN A 55 4.27 8.21 2.70
C ASN A 55 3.39 7.37 1.77
N ALA A 56 2.30 6.78 2.27
CA ALA A 56 1.35 6.04 1.45
C ALA A 56 0.67 6.95 0.40
N ALA A 57 0.32 8.18 0.78
CA ALA A 57 -0.25 9.16 -0.13
C ALA A 57 0.76 9.61 -1.21
N TRP A 58 2.03 9.84 -0.82
CA TRP A 58 3.11 10.12 -1.76
C TRP A 58 3.33 8.97 -2.75
N LEU A 59 3.34 7.73 -2.27
CA LEU A 59 3.46 6.55 -3.11
C LEU A 59 2.29 6.42 -4.07
N ALA A 60 1.05 6.59 -3.59
CA ALA A 60 -0.14 6.58 -4.45
C ALA A 60 -0.05 7.63 -5.56
N ALA A 61 0.40 8.85 -5.23
CA ALA A 61 0.60 9.91 -6.21
C ALA A 61 1.73 9.64 -7.21
N TRP A 62 2.74 8.86 -6.85
CA TRP A 62 3.83 8.47 -7.75
C TRP A 62 3.43 7.38 -8.75
N ILE A 63 2.49 6.51 -8.36
CA ILE A 63 2.03 5.38 -9.19
C ILE A 63 0.94 5.81 -10.19
N LEU A 64 0.16 6.85 -9.86
CA LEU A 64 -0.91 7.41 -10.71
C LEU A 64 -0.37 8.37 -11.78
#